data_AF-K9MXB7-F1
#
_entry.id   AF-K9MXB7-F1
#
_cell.length_a   1.000
_cell.length_b   1.000
_cell.length_c   1.000
_cell.angle_alpha   90.00
_cell.angle_beta   90.00
_cell.angle_gamma   90.00
#
_symmetry.space_group_name_H-M   'P 1'
#
loop_
_entity.id
_entity.type
_entity.pdbx_description
1 polymer ?
#
loop_
_entity_poly.entity_id
_entity_poly.type
_entity_poly.pdbx_seq_one_letter_code
_entity_poly.pdbx_strand_id
1 'polypeptide(L)'
;KILFVDYSDIRNLKVTEIEAERFLHDGGFDSTKCYFLVAANARGKVAVVDTKEDKLVALVETGGQTPHPGRGANFVHPVFGPVWATSHLGDDSVALIGTDPEGHPDNAWKVVDSFPALGGGSLF
;
A
#
# COMPACT_ATOMS: atom_id res chain seq x y z
N LYS A 1 6.36 -10.67 6.73
CA LYS A 1 5.85 -11.75 5.86
C LYS A 1 4.36 -11.54 5.68
N ILE A 2 3.85 -11.75 4.47
CA ILE A 2 2.42 -11.72 4.14
C ILE A 2 2.01 -13.14 3.76
N LEU A 3 0.84 -13.58 4.23
CA LEU A 3 0.32 -14.92 3.94
C LEU A 3 -0.93 -14.81 3.08
N PHE A 4 -0.89 -15.37 1.87
CA PHE A 4 -2.10 -15.70 1.14
C PHE A 4 -2.53 -17.11 1.50
N VAL A 5 -3.76 -17.25 1.97
CA VAL A 5 -4.31 -18.50 2.46
C VAL A 5 -5.50 -18.86 1.59
N ASP A 6 -5.36 -19.93 0.82
CA ASP A 6 -6.47 -20.51 0.05
C ASP A 6 -7.34 -21.35 0.99
N TYR A 7 -8.54 -20.83 1.28
CA TYR A 7 -9.51 -21.46 2.16
C TYR A 7 -10.52 -22.34 1.43
N SER A 8 -10.33 -22.63 0.14
CA SER A 8 -11.21 -23.55 -0.62
C SER A 8 -11.15 -24.99 -0.09
N ASP A 9 -10.01 -25.40 0.48
CA ASP A 9 -9.83 -26.66 1.19
C ASP A 9 -9.05 -26.46 2.50
N ILE A 10 -9.78 -26.31 3.60
CA ILE A 10 -9.20 -26.13 4.94
C ILE A 10 -8.53 -27.40 5.51
N ARG A 11 -8.70 -28.56 4.87
CA ARG A 11 -8.03 -29.81 5.27
C ARG A 11 -6.66 -29.94 4.61
N ASN A 12 -6.52 -29.44 3.39
CA ASN A 12 -5.29 -29.45 2.60
C ASN A 12 -4.85 -28.01 2.27
N LEU A 13 -4.61 -27.23 3.32
CA LEU A 13 -4.40 -25.79 3.22
C LEU A 13 -3.22 -25.45 2.29
N LYS A 14 -3.48 -24.61 1.29
CA LYS A 14 -2.44 -24.00 0.46
C LYS A 14 -2.15 -22.60 0.99
N VAL A 15 -0.87 -22.34 1.23
CA VAL A 15 -0.40 -21.04 1.74
C VAL A 15 0.77 -20.57 0.89
N THR A 16 0.69 -19.34 0.40
CA THR A 16 1.83 -18.63 -0.19
C THR A 16 2.38 -17.68 0.83
N GLU A 17 3.64 -17.87 1.22
CA GLU A 17 4.36 -16.97 2.12
C GLU A 17 5.21 -15.99 1.31
N ILE A 18 4.91 -14.70 1.45
CA ILE A 18 5.60 -13.63 0.74
C ILE A 18 6.53 -12.91 1.71
N GLU A 19 7.82 -12.90 1.36
CA GLU A 19 8.79 -12.00 1.99
C GLU A 19 8.49 -10.57 1.54
N ALA A 20 8.20 -9.69 2.51
CA ALA A 20 7.87 -8.29 2.27
C ALA A 20 8.81 -7.43 3.11
N GLU A 21 8.31 -6.80 4.17
CA GLU A 21 9.12 -6.07 5.13
C GLU A 21 8.70 -6.45 6.57
N ARG A 22 9.52 -6.08 7.55
CA ARG A 22 9.21 -6.22 8.98
C ARG A 22 8.25 -5.12 9.44
N PHE A 23 7.52 -5.37 10.53
CA PHE A 23 6.58 -4.41 11.12
C PHE A 23 5.41 -4.03 10.20
N LEU A 24 4.91 -5.02 9.45
CA LEU A 24 3.63 -4.87 8.75
C LEU A 24 2.51 -4.65 9.78
N HIS A 25 1.61 -3.72 9.47
CA HIS A 25 0.56 -3.30 10.38
C HIS A 25 -0.82 -3.34 9.69
N ASP A 26 -1.17 -2.25 9.01
CA ASP A 26 -2.46 -2.02 8.37
C ASP A 26 -2.30 -1.67 6.89
N GLY A 27 -3.39 -1.79 6.13
CA GLY A 27 -3.37 -1.68 4.68
C GLY A 27 -4.74 -1.90 4.06
N GLY A 28 -4.82 -1.66 2.76
CA GLY A 28 -6.03 -1.87 2.00
C GLY A 28 -5.78 -2.13 0.53
N PHE A 29 -6.83 -2.57 -0.13
CA PHE A 29 -6.79 -2.77 -1.57
C PHE A 29 -6.81 -1.43 -2.32
N ASP A 30 -6.15 -1.43 -3.47
CA ASP A 30 -6.31 -0.42 -4.48
C ASP A 30 -7.78 -0.33 -4.97
N SER A 31 -8.04 0.59 -5.90
CA SER A 31 -9.38 0.79 -6.46
C SER A 31 -9.90 -0.43 -7.23
N THR A 32 -9.01 -1.21 -7.86
CA THR A 32 -9.36 -2.39 -8.66
C THR A 32 -9.53 -3.66 -7.85
N LYS A 33 -9.10 -3.66 -6.58
CA LYS A 33 -9.07 -4.84 -5.70
C LYS A 33 -8.09 -5.93 -6.15
N CYS A 34 -7.11 -5.58 -6.97
CA CYS A 34 -6.06 -6.49 -7.43
C CYS A 34 -4.79 -6.37 -6.61
N TYR A 35 -4.51 -5.18 -6.08
CA TYR A 35 -3.27 -4.91 -5.35
C TYR A 35 -3.57 -4.57 -3.89
N PHE A 36 -2.89 -5.26 -2.98
CA PHE A 36 -2.96 -4.98 -1.55
C PHE A 36 -1.75 -4.14 -1.12
N LEU A 37 -2.02 -2.92 -0.64
CA LEU A 37 -1.02 -1.99 -0.14
C LEU A 37 -1.03 -2.02 1.39
N VAL A 38 0.10 -2.36 2.00
CA VAL A 38 0.21 -2.54 3.46
C VAL A 38 1.44 -1.83 4.02
N ALA A 39 1.25 -1.06 5.08
CA ALA A 39 2.31 -0.29 5.72
C ALA A 39 3.22 -1.19 6.55
N ALA A 40 4.52 -1.10 6.27
CA ALA A 40 5.60 -1.49 7.18
C ALA A 40 5.97 -0.26 8.02
N ASN A 41 5.11 0.09 8.98
CA ASN A 41 5.05 1.43 9.57
C ASN A 41 6.38 1.87 10.20
N ALA A 42 7.01 1.05 11.03
CA ALA A 42 8.28 1.34 11.69
C ALA A 42 9.48 1.42 10.72
N ARG A 43 9.26 1.18 9.42
CA ARG A 43 10.25 1.26 8.35
C ARG A 43 10.00 2.40 7.36
N GLY A 44 8.92 3.17 7.50
CA GLY A 44 8.59 4.23 6.54
C GLY A 44 8.27 3.72 5.13
N LYS A 45 7.76 2.48 5.03
CA LYS A 45 7.53 1.79 3.76
C LYS A 45 6.11 1.28 3.62
N VAL A 46 5.66 1.14 2.37
CA VAL A 46 4.44 0.44 1.98
C VAL A 46 4.83 -0.72 1.06
N ALA A 47 4.46 -1.94 1.44
CA ALA A 47 4.57 -3.10 0.57
C ALA A 47 3.34 -3.18 -0.32
N VAL A 48 3.55 -3.44 -1.60
CA VAL A 48 2.50 -3.65 -2.59
C VAL A 48 2.56 -5.11 -3.03
N VAL A 49 1.43 -5.80 -2.92
CA VAL A 49 1.28 -7.21 -3.28
C VAL A 49 0.21 -7.37 -4.34
N ASP A 50 0.52 -8.10 -5.39
CA ASP A 50 -0.43 -8.53 -6.41
C ASP A 50 -1.15 -9.78 -5.90
N THR A 51 -2.46 -9.67 -5.68
CA THR A 51 -3.28 -10.76 -5.12
C THR A 51 -3.81 -11.71 -6.19
N LYS A 52 -3.56 -11.41 -7.47
CA LYS A 52 -3.88 -12.32 -8.58
C LYS A 52 -2.71 -13.25 -8.86
N GLU A 53 -1.49 -12.71 -8.76
CA GLU A 53 -0.24 -13.43 -9.03
C GLU A 53 0.49 -13.89 -7.75
N ASP A 54 -0.11 -13.67 -6.57
CA ASP A 54 0.42 -14.03 -5.25
C ASP A 54 1.89 -13.61 -5.01
N LYS A 55 2.25 -12.37 -5.40
CA LYS A 55 3.64 -11.89 -5.38
C LYS A 55 3.78 -10.46 -4.86
N LEU A 56 4.90 -10.18 -4.19
CA LEU A 56 5.33 -8.81 -3.90
C LEU A 56 5.70 -8.12 -5.22
N VAL A 57 5.14 -6.94 -5.48
CA VAL A 57 5.45 -6.14 -6.68
C VAL A 57 6.32 -4.93 -6.38
N ALA A 58 6.21 -4.36 -5.17
CA ALA A 58 7.04 -3.22 -4.78
C ALA A 58 7.18 -3.06 -3.25
N LEU A 59 8.26 -2.41 -2.85
CA LEU A 59 8.43 -1.80 -1.53
C LEU A 59 8.66 -0.30 -1.74
N VAL A 60 7.69 0.50 -1.37
CA VAL A 60 7.65 1.95 -1.64
C VAL A 60 8.02 2.71 -0.37
N GLU A 61 9.07 3.53 -0.41
CA GLU A 61 9.38 4.47 0.68
C GLU A 61 8.46 5.69 0.59
N THR A 62 7.77 6.02 1.68
CA THR A 62 6.76 7.10 1.65
C THR A 62 7.35 8.49 1.84
N GLY A 63 8.59 8.59 2.32
CA GLY A 63 9.26 9.85 2.67
C GLY A 63 8.83 10.45 4.02
N GLY A 64 7.68 10.05 4.55
CA GLY A 64 7.20 10.40 5.88
C GLY A 64 7.50 9.33 6.95
N GLN A 65 7.26 9.67 8.22
CA GLN A 65 7.54 8.83 9.37
C GLN A 65 6.31 8.07 9.84
N THR A 66 6.40 6.75 9.93
CA THR A 66 5.32 5.88 10.43
C THR A 66 4.03 6.02 9.60
N PRO A 67 4.02 5.56 8.34
CA PRO A 67 2.79 5.52 7.55
C PRO A 67 1.73 4.69 8.27
N HIS A 68 0.51 5.22 8.38
CA HIS A 68 -0.60 4.60 9.08
C HIS A 68 -1.91 4.83 8.32
N PRO A 69 -2.18 4.01 7.29
CA PRO A 69 -3.27 4.24 6.36
C PRO A 69 -4.66 3.86 6.85
N GLY A 70 -4.80 3.03 7.88
CA GLY A 70 -5.99 2.22 8.05
C GLY A 70 -6.17 1.30 6.83
N ARG A 71 -7.17 1.59 5.98
CA ARG A 71 -7.33 0.95 4.65
C ARG A 71 -6.80 1.81 3.49
N GLY A 72 -6.39 3.04 3.79
CA GLY A 72 -6.03 4.08 2.85
C GLY A 72 -7.23 4.64 2.11
N ALA A 73 -6.96 5.59 1.21
CA ALA A 73 -7.97 6.23 0.38
C ALA A 73 -7.60 6.10 -1.10
N ASN A 74 -8.53 5.63 -1.92
CA ASN A 74 -8.36 5.50 -3.36
C ASN A 74 -9.10 6.63 -4.08
N PHE A 75 -8.47 7.25 -5.08
CA PHE A 75 -9.13 8.21 -5.98
C PHE A 75 -8.34 8.34 -7.28
N VAL A 76 -8.93 9.00 -8.28
CA VAL A 76 -8.25 9.32 -9.54
C VAL A 76 -7.69 10.73 -9.45
N HIS A 77 -6.38 10.86 -9.39
CA HIS A 77 -5.70 12.14 -9.43
C HIS A 77 -5.75 12.73 -10.85
N PRO A 78 -6.05 14.03 -11.05
CA PRO A 78 -6.21 14.63 -12.38
C PRO A 78 -4.98 14.51 -13.29
N VAL A 79 -3.78 14.39 -12.71
CA VAL A 79 -2.50 14.32 -13.43
C VAL A 79 -1.86 12.93 -13.38
N PHE A 80 -2.02 12.22 -12.26
CA PHE A 80 -1.25 10.99 -12.01
C PHE A 80 -2.05 9.71 -12.28
N GLY A 81 -3.36 9.83 -12.53
CA GLY A 81 -4.24 8.68 -12.67
C GLY A 81 -4.66 8.10 -11.32
N PRO A 82 -5.04 6.81 -11.26
CA PRO A 82 -5.40 6.14 -10.01
C PRO A 82 -4.27 6.15 -8.99
N VAL A 83 -4.59 6.62 -7.77
CA VAL A 83 -3.67 6.65 -6.64
C VAL A 83 -4.32 6.08 -5.38
N TRP A 84 -3.47 5.59 -4.48
CA TRP A 84 -3.80 5.23 -3.11
C TRP A 84 -3.02 6.12 -2.14
N ALA A 85 -3.69 6.63 -1.13
CA ALA A 85 -3.14 7.60 -0.19
C ALA A 85 -2.99 7.05 1.24
N THR A 86 -1.91 7.45 1.90
CA THR A 86 -1.68 7.24 3.35
C THR A 86 -1.24 8.54 4.02
N SER A 87 -1.74 8.80 5.22
CA SER A 87 -1.12 9.74 6.16
C SER A 87 -0.06 9.06 7.00
N HIS A 88 0.61 9.85 7.82
CA HIS A 88 1.65 9.43 8.74
C HIS A 88 1.28 9.76 10.18
N LEU A 89 1.77 8.98 11.14
CA LEU A 89 1.65 9.32 12.57
C LEU A 89 2.84 10.15 13.07
N GLY A 90 4.01 9.99 12.44
CA GLY A 90 5.25 10.62 12.88
C GLY A 90 5.50 12.02 12.31
N ASP A 91 4.71 12.45 11.33
CA ASP A 91 4.72 13.80 10.76
C ASP A 91 3.36 14.15 10.13
N ASP A 92 3.27 15.32 9.50
CA ASP A 92 2.06 15.86 8.89
C ASP A 92 1.86 15.48 7.41
N SER A 93 2.73 14.62 6.85
CA SER A 93 2.69 14.33 5.41
C SER A 93 1.57 13.36 5.02
N VAL A 94 1.04 13.57 3.82
CA VAL A 94 0.19 12.62 3.09
C VAL A 94 0.93 12.23 1.82
N ALA A 95 1.17 10.93 1.64
CA ALA A 95 1.83 10.39 0.45
C ALA A 95 0.79 9.77 -0.51
N LEU A 96 0.92 10.07 -1.80
CA LEU A 96 0.13 9.47 -2.87
C LEU A 96 0.97 8.45 -3.64
N ILE A 97 0.51 7.21 -3.74
CA ILE A 97 1.17 6.13 -4.47
C ILE A 97 0.34 5.80 -5.72
N GLY A 98 0.96 5.79 -6.91
CA GLY A 98 0.29 5.37 -8.14
C GLY A 98 -0.03 3.87 -8.15
N THR A 99 -1.24 3.50 -8.58
CA THR A 99 -1.74 2.11 -8.48
C THR A 99 -2.18 1.48 -9.80
N ASP A 100 -1.88 2.13 -10.93
CA ASP A 100 -2.30 1.67 -12.26
C ASP A 100 -1.10 1.34 -13.17
N PRO A 101 -0.56 0.10 -13.10
CA PRO A 101 0.55 -0.32 -13.95
C PRO A 101 0.23 -0.49 -15.44
N GLU A 102 -1.05 -0.53 -15.82
CA GLU A 102 -1.46 -0.68 -17.24
C GLU A 102 -1.67 0.68 -17.91
N GLY A 103 -2.47 1.56 -17.30
CA GLY A 103 -2.80 2.88 -17.85
C GLY A 103 -1.79 3.97 -17.51
N HIS A 104 -1.08 3.85 -16.39
CA HIS A 104 -0.10 4.83 -15.90
C HIS A 104 1.22 4.17 -15.45
N PRO A 105 1.88 3.38 -16.31
CA PRO A 105 3.04 2.56 -15.93
C PRO A 105 4.20 3.37 -15.35
N ASP A 106 4.40 4.61 -15.80
CA ASP A 106 5.47 5.48 -15.30
C ASP A 106 5.25 5.92 -13.85
N ASN A 107 4.00 5.93 -13.38
CA ASN A 107 3.60 6.33 -12.03
C ASN A 107 3.39 5.14 -11.08
N ALA A 108 3.16 3.95 -11.63
CA ALA A 108 2.83 2.78 -10.83
C ALA A 108 3.90 2.45 -9.79
N TRP A 109 3.46 2.24 -8.56
CA TRP A 109 4.30 1.86 -7.42
C TRP A 109 5.37 2.88 -7.04
N LYS A 110 5.13 4.15 -7.33
CA LYS A 110 5.95 5.28 -6.90
C LYS A 110 5.12 6.24 -6.07
N VAL A 111 5.76 6.91 -5.12
CA VAL A 111 5.20 8.12 -4.52
C VAL A 111 5.20 9.19 -5.61
N VAL A 112 4.01 9.58 -6.06
CA VAL A 112 3.82 10.57 -7.12
C VAL A 112 3.64 11.98 -6.56
N ASP A 113 3.25 12.09 -5.29
CA ASP A 113 3.15 13.36 -4.57
C ASP A 113 3.27 13.15 -3.05
N SER A 114 3.71 14.19 -2.35
CA SER A 114 3.72 14.26 -0.89
C SER A 114 3.52 15.70 -0.43
N PHE A 115 2.52 15.92 0.42
CA PHE A 115 2.14 17.26 0.89
C PHE A 115 1.72 17.24 2.37
N PRO A 116 1.86 18.37 3.08
CA PRO A 116 1.47 18.45 4.48
C PRO A 116 -0.06 18.54 4.66
N ALA A 117 -0.53 18.08 5.81
CA ALA A 117 -1.90 18.16 6.30
C ALA A 117 -1.94 18.76 7.72
N LEU A 118 -3.01 18.51 8.49
CA LEU A 118 -3.21 19.12 9.83
C LEU A 118 -2.27 18.57 10.92
N GLY A 119 -1.60 17.44 10.68
CA GLY A 119 -0.73 16.77 11.64
C GLY A 119 -0.87 15.24 11.59
N GLY A 120 -0.03 14.54 12.35
CA GLY A 120 0.00 13.08 12.36
C GLY A 120 -1.34 12.45 12.71
N GLY A 121 -1.77 11.45 11.93
CA GLY A 121 -3.03 10.72 12.13
C GLY A 121 -4.30 11.47 11.73
N SER A 122 -4.20 12.59 11.00
CA SER A 122 -5.39 13.41 10.70
C SER A 122 -6.24 12.94 9.52
N LEU A 123 -5.83 11.90 8.79
CA LEU A 123 -6.57 11.39 7.62
C LEU A 123 -7.44 10.16 7.94
N PHE A 124 -7.16 9.42 9.03
CA PHE A 124 -7.84 8.18 9.40
C PHE A 124 -7.91 7.98 10.92
#